data_AF-A0A447U4R7-F1
#
_entry.id   AF-A0A447U4R7-F1
#
_cell.length_a   1.000
_cell.length_b   1.000
_cell.length_c   1.000
_cell.angle_alpha   90.00
_cell.angle_beta   90.00
_cell.angle_gamma   90.00
#
_symmetry.space_group_name_H-M   'P 1'
#
loop_
_entity.id
_entity.type
_entity.pdbx_description
1 polymer ?
#
loop_
_entity_poly.entity_id
_entity_poly.type
_entity_poly.pdbx_seq_one_letter_code
_entity_poly.pdbx_strand_id
1 'polypeptide(L)' 'MDQTCSLESFLNHVQKRDPHQTEFAQAVREVMTTLWPFLEQKPPVTATCLYWNVWLNQSA' A
#
# COMPACT_ATOMS: atom_id res chain seq x y z
N MET A 1 15.40 -3.71 -11.30
CA MET A 1 15.12 -3.63 -9.86
C MET A 1 13.63 -3.75 -9.73
N ASP A 2 13.16 -4.94 -9.35
CA ASP A 2 11.74 -5.28 -9.22
C ASP A 2 11.01 -4.19 -8.40
N GLN A 3 10.18 -3.40 -9.07
CA GLN A 3 9.10 -2.67 -8.39
C GLN A 3 8.02 -3.68 -8.00
N THR A 4 8.39 -4.68 -7.20
CA THR A 4 7.45 -5.53 -6.47
C THR A 4 6.81 -4.62 -5.45
N CYS A 5 5.66 -4.10 -5.82
CA CYS A 5 4.85 -3.29 -4.94
C CYS A 5 4.38 -4.20 -3.80
N SER A 6 5.17 -4.22 -2.73
CA SER A 6 4.93 -5.07 -1.57
C SER A 6 4.07 -4.32 -0.56
N LEU A 7 3.30 -5.06 0.22
CA LEU A 7 2.53 -4.54 1.35
C LEU A 7 3.39 -3.63 2.24
N GLU A 8 4.64 -4.03 2.47
CA GLU A 8 5.59 -3.31 3.29
C GLU A 8 5.99 -1.95 2.71
N SER A 9 6.17 -1.86 1.39
CA SER A 9 6.46 -0.60 0.69
C SER A 9 5.28 0.37 0.79
N PHE A 10 4.05 -0.14 0.69
CA PHE A 10 2.83 0.65 0.87
C PHE A 10 2.70 1.18 2.31
N LEU A 11 2.87 0.31 3.32
CA LEU A 11 2.76 0.71 4.73
C LEU A 11 3.84 1.72 5.12
N ASN A 12 5.07 1.56 4.61
CA ASN A 12 6.13 2.55 4.80
C ASN A 12 5.77 3.93 4.21
N HIS A 13 5.02 3.98 3.10
CA HIS A 13 4.53 5.24 2.51
C HIS A 13 3.45 5.89 3.38
N VAL A 14 2.47 5.12 3.84
CA VAL A 14 1.40 5.60 4.72
C VAL A 14 1.99 6.14 6.03
N GLN A 15 2.96 5.43 6.61
CA GLN A 15 3.63 5.86 7.84
C GLN A 15 4.47 7.13 7.65
N LYS A 16 5.06 7.34 6.48
CA LYS A 16 5.77 8.59 6.15
C LYS A 16 4.83 9.78 5.96
N ARG A 17 3.62 9.54 5.46
CA ARG A 17 2.59 10.58 5.29
C ARG A 17 2.03 11.01 6.64
N ASP A 18 1.69 10.04 7.49
CA ASP A 18 1.03 10.28 8.78
C ASP A 18 1.82 9.63 9.94
N PRO A 19 3.02 10.13 10.26
CA PRO A 19 3.91 9.50 11.25
C PRO A 19 3.36 9.55 12.69
N HIS A 20 2.43 10.47 12.96
CA HIS A 20 1.82 10.64 14.28
C HIS A 20 0.58 9.77 14.51
N GLN A 21 0.10 9.04 13.50
CA GLN A 21 -1.10 8.21 13.61
C GLN A 21 -0.78 6.71 13.52
N THR A 22 -0.24 6.20 14.63
CA THR A 22 0.12 4.78 14.79
C THR A 22 -1.07 3.85 14.66
N GLU A 23 -2.23 4.23 15.18
CA GLU A 23 -3.49 3.47 15.18
C GLU A 23 -4.05 3.35 13.76
N PHE A 24 -3.94 4.42 12.98
CA PHE A 24 -4.30 4.40 11.56
C PHE A 24 -3.37 3.48 10.77
N ALA A 25 -2.06 3.60 10.97
CA ALA A 25 -1.08 2.72 10.31
C ALA A 25 -1.28 1.24 10.69
N GLN A 26 -1.62 0.95 11.94
CA GLN A 26 -1.96 -0.40 12.43
C GLN A 26 -3.25 -0.93 11.77
N ALA A 27 -4.33 -0.14 11.75
CA ALA A 27 -5.58 -0.54 11.12
C ALA A 27 -5.40 -0.80 9.61
N VAL A 28 -4.67 0.08 8.91
CA VAL A 28 -4.35 -0.12 7.50
C VAL A 28 -3.49 -1.38 7.29
N ARG A 29 -2.54 -1.67 8.19
CA ARG A 29 -1.76 -2.92 8.15
C ARG A 29 -2.64 -4.15 8.29
N GLU A 30 -3.56 -4.19 9.26
CA GLU A 30 -4.44 -5.35 9.46
C GLU A 30 -5.39 -5.57 8.28
N VAL A 31 -5.98 -4.49 7.77
CA VAL A 31 -6.90 -4.51 6.63
C VAL A 31 -6.16 -4.92 5.35
N MET A 32 -4.97 -4.39 5.10
CA MET A 32 -4.21 -4.74 3.91
C MET A 32 -3.62 -6.15 4.00
N THR A 33 -3.19 -6.63 5.18
CA THR A 33 -2.69 -8.01 5.34
C THR A 33 -3.78 -9.04 5.06
N THR A 34 -5.03 -8.73 5.41
CA THR A 34 -6.18 -9.59 5.11
C THR A 34 -6.62 -9.47 3.65
N LEU A 35 -6.57 -8.27 3.04
CA LEU A 35 -6.96 -8.06 1.64
C LEU A 35 -5.91 -8.51 0.61
N TRP A 36 -4.61 -8.49 0.96
CA TRP A 36 -3.50 -8.85 0.07
C TRP A 36 -3.66 -10.23 -0.62
N PRO A 37 -3.96 -11.33 0.11
CA PRO A 37 -4.16 -12.65 -0.52
C PRO A 37 -5.38 -12.72 -1.46
N PHE A 38 -6.33 -11.78 -1.35
CA PHE A 38 -7.45 -11.68 -2.30
C PHE A 38 -7.06 -10.87 -3.56
N LEU A 39 -6.15 -9.93 -3.42
CA LEU A 39 -5.62 -9.14 -4.54
C LEU A 39 -4.66 -9.95 -5.41
N GLU A 40 -3.87 -10.86 -4.81
CA GLU A 40 -2.97 -11.77 -5.54
C GLU A 40 -3.71 -12.80 -6.40
N GLN A 41 -4.97 -13.11 -6.08
CA GLN A 41 -5.79 -14.06 -6.83
C GLN A 41 -6.38 -13.50 -8.14
N LYS A 42 -6.22 -12.21 -8.45
CA LYS A 42 -6.66 -11.59 -9.72
C LYS A 42 -5.50 -10.87 -10.42
N PRO A 43 -5.23 -11.09 -11.72
CA PRO A 43 -4.16 -10.38 -12.42
C PRO A 43 -4.58 -8.96 -12.85
N PRO A 44 -3.67 -7.98 -13.03
CA PRO A 44 -2.31 -7.87 -12.48
C PRO A 44 -2.21 -6.69 -11.47
N VAL A 45 -1.84 -7.01 -10.21
CA VAL A 45 -1.52 -6.04 -9.13
C VAL A 45 -0.58 -4.92 -9.57
N THR A 46 0.27 -5.16 -10.57
CA THR A 46 1.23 -4.18 -11.11
C THR A 46 0.59 -2.91 -11.67
N ALA A 47 -0.58 -3.00 -12.32
CA ALA A 47 -1.26 -1.81 -12.85
C ALA A 47 -1.89 -0.98 -11.72
N THR A 48 -2.58 -1.64 -10.78
CA THR A 48 -3.18 -0.96 -9.60
C THR A 48 -2.11 -0.29 -8.75
N CYS A 49 -0.94 -0.91 -8.60
CA CYS A 49 0.13 -0.36 -7.76
C CYS A 49 0.85 0.85 -8.36
N LEU A 50 0.97 0.92 -9.70
CA LEU A 50 1.45 2.14 -10.36
C LEU A 50 0.46 3.29 -10.19
N TYR A 51 -0.84 3.03 -10.36
CA TYR A 51 -1.88 4.03 -10.13
C TYR A 51 -1.92 4.49 -8.68
N TRP A 52 -1.79 3.57 -7.73
CA TRP A 52 -1.81 3.88 -6.30
C TRP A 52 -0.59 4.72 -5.89
N ASN A 53 0.62 4.37 -6.36
CA ASN A 53 1.81 5.18 -6.12
C ASN A 53 1.71 6.57 -6.76
N VAL A 54 1.21 6.67 -7.99
CA VAL A 54 1.00 7.97 -8.65
C VAL A 54 -0.06 8.79 -7.90
N TRP A 55 -1.18 8.19 -7.52
CA TRP A 55 -2.26 8.87 -6.81
C TRP A 55 -1.86 9.31 -5.39
N LEU A 56 -1.12 8.50 -4.65
CA LEU A 56 -0.59 8.88 -3.33
C LEU A 56 0.45 9.99 -3.39
N ASN A 57 1.29 10.00 -4.44
CA ASN A 57 2.35 10.99 -4.60
C ASN A 57 1.85 12.31 -5.22
N GLN A 58 0.72 12.29 -5.92
CA GLN A 58 0.10 13.48 -6.52
C GLN A 58 -0.91 14.19 -5.60
N SER A 59 -1.43 13.52 -4.57
CA SER A 59 -2.40 14.08 -3.61
C SER A 59 -1.72 14.73 -2.39
N ALA A 60 -0.63 15.46 -2.63
CA ALA A 60 0.15 16.23 -1.67
C ALA A 60 0.09 17.73 -2.01
#